data_AF-A0A1N6KX73-F1
#
_entry.id   AF-A0A1N6KX73-F1
#
_cell.length_a   1.000
_cell.length_b   1.000
_cell.length_c   1.000
_cell.angle_alpha   90.00
_cell.angle_beta   90.00
_cell.angle_gamma   90.00
#
_symmetry.space_group_name_H-M   'P 1'
#
loop_
_entity.id
_entity.type
_entity.pdbx_description
1 polymer ?
#
loop_
_entity_poly.entity_id
_entity_poly.type
_entity_poly.pdbx_seq_one_letter_code
_entity_poly.pdbx_strand_id
1 'polypeptide(L)'
;MLRILSSLGFVCLTLATVALSEETPQRPASLGADVVSGGALSSRQPPTTPQIIRIAQKTRGKKKMEKGKGTEPAEADAPPPATEKAANPEPDGLKFSRDIAPILVGNCIGCHNEKAMAKNGKLDLTSFEKIKKGGAGGAGFVAGMPDESHLYLRLTGEETPRMPRGANRQLSEAAIEKVGAWLKAGALFDGTDPKAPLTSYAATPEQLRTAELAKLSVAERDKLVETKGLERWKKGNAKDTPQVTPGKNFMLFGVLPKDRIQSTLKLADAQYPKIVGLISDSGSNEPVEKIGLYVFNERSHFVEFVRSNENREVDKLEEGTASLNEAEPYVAVLDPSGGRDEPAAPTRRPSRSKKKSRDESPEVNRTLGGLITDSLATGVVKREAEKAPVWLSLGVGSFFGSRVDPRSPNTQRLRHAAYEQFDLGWTDRANDALGGEGKPESVRAIGFAIIEALATAPQTRAALPQFVKGLLANPAKLDDVLKEVLGTDRAQFLAGTGEFVATQYGRSR
;
A
#
# COMPACT_ATOMS: atom_id res chain seq x y z
N MET A 1 27.72 37.60 53.89
CA MET A 1 28.92 38.38 53.52
C MET A 1 28.85 38.64 52.01
N LEU A 2 28.38 39.82 51.61
CA LEU A 2 29.20 40.94 51.09
C LEU A 2 29.93 40.58 49.77
N ARG A 3 29.39 40.98 48.60
CA ARG A 3 29.73 42.17 47.77
C ARG A 3 31.04 41.97 46.97
N ILE A 4 31.30 42.46 45.74
CA ILE A 4 30.66 43.29 44.69
C ILE A 4 31.67 43.28 43.52
N LEU A 5 31.21 43.44 42.27
CA LEU A 5 31.75 44.30 41.18
C LEU A 5 31.19 43.77 39.84
N SER A 6 30.80 44.51 38.79
CA SER A 6 30.25 45.86 38.52
C SER A 6 30.50 46.11 37.03
N SER A 7 29.45 46.29 36.21
CA SER A 7 29.33 47.21 35.04
C SER A 7 28.11 46.80 34.19
N LEU A 8 26.95 47.50 34.22
CA LEU A 8 26.56 48.81 33.68
C LEU A 8 26.71 48.98 32.15
N GLY A 9 25.56 48.94 31.48
CA GLY A 9 25.30 49.39 30.11
C GLY A 9 23.79 49.49 29.90
N PHE A 10 23.21 50.64 30.23
CA PHE A 10 21.79 50.98 30.17
C PHE A 10 21.44 51.53 28.77
N VAL A 11 20.41 51.01 28.11
CA VAL A 11 19.70 51.70 27.01
C VAL A 11 18.21 51.59 27.29
N CYS A 12 17.55 52.74 27.33
CA CYS A 12 16.16 52.91 27.73
C CYS A 12 15.32 53.45 26.56
N LEU A 13 14.10 52.93 26.48
CA LEU A 13 12.86 53.52 25.96
C LEU A 13 12.69 53.75 24.43
N THR A 14 11.69 53.08 23.84
CA THR A 14 10.35 53.68 23.63
C THR A 14 9.35 52.64 23.11
N LEU A 15 8.21 52.52 23.81
CA LEU A 15 7.01 51.78 23.42
C LEU A 15 6.06 52.76 22.72
N ALA A 16 5.63 52.44 21.50
CA ALA A 16 4.54 53.14 20.83
C ALA A 16 3.36 52.18 20.65
N THR A 17 2.31 52.45 21.41
CA THR A 17 0.95 51.93 21.27
C THR A 17 0.29 52.56 20.03
N VAL A 18 -0.26 51.75 19.13
CA VAL A 18 -1.21 52.21 18.10
C VAL A 18 -2.48 51.38 18.24
N ALA A 19 -3.59 52.07 18.46
CA ALA A 19 -4.94 51.51 18.56
C ALA A 19 -5.76 51.90 17.31
N LEU A 20 -6.51 50.90 16.83
CA LEU A 20 -7.82 50.93 16.14
C LEU A 20 -8.03 51.83 14.90
N SER A 21 -8.35 51.17 13.79
CA SER A 21 -9.48 51.56 12.93
C SER A 21 -10.08 50.33 12.26
N GLU A 22 -11.38 50.15 12.50
CA GLU A 22 -12.26 49.22 11.81
C GLU A 22 -12.56 49.78 10.41
N GLU A 23 -12.28 49.01 9.36
CA GLU A 23 -12.87 49.23 8.04
C GLU A 23 -13.61 47.96 7.60
N THR A 24 -14.92 48.11 7.47
CA THR A 24 -15.86 47.15 6.93
C THR A 24 -15.81 47.18 5.40
N PRO A 25 -15.64 46.05 4.69
CA PRO A 25 -15.87 46.03 3.25
C PRO A 25 -17.34 45.72 2.95
N GLN A 26 -17.94 46.65 2.22
CA GLN A 26 -19.29 46.61 1.67
C GLN A 26 -19.51 45.44 0.70
N ARG A 27 -20.73 44.87 0.73
CA ARG A 27 -21.28 44.01 -0.33
C ARG A 27 -21.49 44.82 -1.61
N PRO A 28 -21.17 44.28 -2.80
CA PRO A 28 -21.78 44.77 -4.02
C PRO A 28 -23.15 44.13 -4.24
N ALA A 29 -24.09 44.99 -4.65
CA ALA A 29 -25.48 44.70 -4.92
C ALA A 29 -25.69 43.84 -6.18
N SER A 30 -26.82 43.16 -6.15
CA SER A 30 -27.52 42.50 -7.25
C SER A 30 -27.76 43.41 -8.45
N LEU A 31 -27.50 42.90 -9.65
CA LEU A 31 -28.16 43.33 -10.89
C LEU A 31 -28.71 42.09 -11.59
N GLY A 32 -30.01 42.15 -11.88
CA GLY A 32 -30.76 41.09 -12.56
C GLY A 32 -30.86 41.30 -14.07
N ALA A 33 -31.51 40.30 -14.67
CA ALA A 33 -32.06 40.19 -16.02
C ALA A 33 -31.05 40.09 -17.18
N ASP A 34 -31.06 38.93 -17.85
CA ASP A 34 -31.83 38.84 -19.08
C ASP A 34 -32.20 37.40 -19.47
N VAL A 35 -33.46 37.27 -19.85
CA VAL A 35 -34.13 36.11 -20.40
C VAL A 35 -33.97 36.17 -21.92
N VAL A 36 -33.43 35.13 -22.55
CA VAL A 36 -33.72 34.83 -23.96
C VAL A 36 -33.91 33.32 -24.14
N SER A 37 -35.16 32.98 -24.44
CA SER A 37 -35.61 31.67 -24.90
C SER A 37 -35.38 31.49 -26.40
N GLY A 38 -35.13 30.26 -26.83
CA GLY A 38 -35.65 29.73 -28.10
C GLY A 38 -34.63 29.42 -29.19
N GLY A 39 -34.53 28.13 -29.56
CA GLY A 39 -33.85 27.69 -30.77
C GLY A 39 -33.63 26.18 -30.82
N ALA A 40 -34.65 25.43 -31.26
CA ALA A 40 -34.61 23.99 -31.47
C ALA A 40 -34.03 23.61 -32.85
N LEU A 41 -33.77 22.30 -33.01
CA LEU A 41 -33.53 21.51 -34.23
C LEU A 41 -32.07 21.26 -34.62
N SER A 42 -31.60 20.01 -34.44
CA SER A 42 -31.40 19.10 -35.58
C SER A 42 -30.79 17.76 -35.13
N SER A 43 -31.53 16.70 -35.43
CA SER A 43 -31.14 15.29 -35.43
C SER A 43 -29.91 15.00 -36.30
N ARG A 44 -28.96 14.16 -35.83
CA ARG A 44 -28.20 13.20 -36.67
C ARG A 44 -27.82 11.94 -35.87
N GLN A 45 -28.04 10.80 -36.53
CA GLN A 45 -27.79 9.41 -36.11
C GLN A 45 -26.30 9.04 -35.96
N PRO A 46 -25.99 7.88 -35.32
CA PRO A 46 -24.63 7.45 -35.00
C PRO A 46 -23.98 6.61 -36.12
N PRO A 47 -22.63 6.52 -36.19
CA PRO A 47 -21.97 5.57 -37.07
C PRO A 47 -21.71 4.20 -36.38
N THR A 48 -22.35 3.20 -36.99
CA THR A 48 -21.98 1.80 -37.26
C THR A 48 -20.65 1.18 -36.77
N THR A 49 -20.81 -0.04 -36.26
CA THR A 49 -19.84 -1.12 -35.96
C THR A 49 -18.98 -1.59 -37.16
N PRO A 50 -17.70 -1.96 -36.98
CA PRO A 50 -16.94 -2.73 -37.97
C PRO A 50 -17.07 -4.26 -37.78
N GLN A 51 -17.29 -4.94 -38.89
CA GLN A 51 -17.45 -6.39 -39.02
C GLN A 51 -16.13 -7.19 -38.89
N ILE A 52 -16.27 -8.39 -38.32
CA ILE A 52 -15.24 -9.43 -38.18
C ILE A 52 -15.05 -10.14 -39.53
N ILE A 53 -13.84 -10.10 -40.08
CA ILE A 53 -13.45 -10.91 -41.26
C ILE A 53 -12.80 -12.21 -40.77
N ARG A 54 -13.50 -13.34 -40.98
CA ARG A 54 -12.94 -14.70 -40.92
C ARG A 54 -12.24 -15.01 -42.23
N ILE A 55 -10.97 -15.39 -42.19
CA ILE A 55 -10.28 -16.05 -43.31
C ILE A 55 -10.06 -17.52 -42.95
N ALA A 56 -10.73 -18.38 -43.71
CA ALA A 56 -10.68 -19.83 -43.62
C ALA A 56 -9.43 -20.39 -44.33
N GLN A 57 -8.87 -21.42 -43.71
CA GLN A 57 -7.81 -22.28 -44.22
C GLN A 57 -8.25 -23.02 -45.49
N LYS A 58 -7.30 -23.25 -46.40
CA LYS A 58 -7.47 -24.20 -47.51
C LYS A 58 -6.29 -25.17 -47.56
N THR A 59 -6.62 -26.45 -47.42
CA THR A 59 -5.77 -27.63 -47.52
C THR A 59 -5.71 -28.13 -48.97
N ARG A 60 -4.55 -28.69 -49.36
CA ARG A 60 -4.28 -29.71 -50.41
C ARG A 60 -2.76 -29.70 -50.64
N GLY A 61 -2.01 -30.78 -50.76
CA GLY A 61 -2.29 -32.20 -50.96
C GLY A 61 -1.12 -32.80 -51.77
N LYS A 62 -0.35 -33.69 -51.13
CA LYS A 62 0.57 -34.75 -51.63
C LYS A 62 1.06 -34.76 -53.10
N LYS A 63 2.37 -34.96 -53.29
CA LYS A 63 2.92 -36.03 -54.16
C LYS A 63 4.38 -36.41 -53.80
N LYS A 64 4.83 -37.54 -54.35
CA LYS A 64 5.73 -38.57 -53.80
C LYS A 64 6.82 -38.93 -54.83
N MET A 65 7.99 -39.40 -54.36
CA MET A 65 9.08 -40.16 -55.05
C MET A 65 9.90 -39.37 -56.11
N GLU A 66 11.22 -39.57 -56.31
CA GLU A 66 11.97 -40.83 -56.44
C GLU A 66 13.52 -40.67 -56.32
N LYS A 67 14.24 -41.81 -56.29
CA LYS A 67 15.69 -42.05 -56.07
C LYS A 67 16.53 -42.07 -57.36
N GLY A 68 17.85 -41.85 -57.23
CA GLY A 68 18.93 -42.41 -58.08
C GLY A 68 20.33 -41.93 -57.61
N LYS A 69 21.19 -42.80 -57.01
CA LYS A 69 22.40 -43.48 -57.59
C LYS A 69 23.31 -42.53 -58.41
N GLY A 70 24.61 -42.33 -58.19
CA GLY A 70 25.65 -42.91 -57.32
C GLY A 70 26.98 -42.96 -58.12
N THR A 71 28.09 -42.44 -57.59
CA THR A 71 29.50 -42.78 -57.96
C THR A 71 30.48 -42.19 -56.93
N GLU A 72 31.37 -43.03 -56.43
CA GLU A 72 32.62 -42.77 -55.66
C GLU A 72 33.80 -43.29 -56.52
N PRO A 73 35.12 -43.11 -56.19
CA PRO A 73 35.75 -42.32 -55.12
C PRO A 73 37.02 -41.52 -55.55
N ALA A 74 37.49 -40.60 -54.70
CA ALA A 74 38.91 -40.24 -54.59
C ALA A 74 39.20 -39.66 -53.20
N GLU A 75 40.23 -40.22 -52.59
CA GLU A 75 40.64 -40.21 -51.18
C GLU A 75 41.58 -39.03 -50.86
N ALA A 76 41.40 -38.38 -49.70
CA ALA A 76 42.46 -37.98 -48.76
C ALA A 76 41.96 -37.06 -47.63
N ASP A 77 42.51 -37.30 -46.44
CA ASP A 77 42.51 -36.53 -45.19
C ASP A 77 41.27 -36.57 -44.27
N ALA A 78 41.35 -37.50 -43.32
CA ALA A 78 40.49 -37.61 -42.15
C ALA A 78 40.80 -36.49 -41.11
N PRO A 79 39.80 -35.72 -40.66
CA PRO A 79 39.87 -34.94 -39.44
C PRO A 79 39.48 -35.81 -38.20
N PRO A 80 39.93 -35.44 -36.98
CA PRO A 80 39.79 -36.26 -35.78
C PRO A 80 38.33 -36.46 -35.34
N PRO A 81 38.05 -37.48 -34.50
CA PRO A 81 36.68 -37.89 -34.19
C PRO A 81 35.90 -36.77 -33.50
N ALA A 82 34.66 -36.59 -33.97
CA ALA A 82 33.68 -35.68 -33.42
C ALA A 82 33.56 -35.87 -31.91
N THR A 83 33.98 -34.85 -31.16
CA THR A 83 33.54 -34.64 -29.80
C THR A 83 32.03 -34.48 -29.83
N GLU A 84 31.39 -35.46 -29.23
CA GLU A 84 30.02 -35.48 -28.73
C GLU A 84 29.58 -34.05 -28.39
N LYS A 85 28.61 -33.56 -29.16
CA LYS A 85 27.94 -32.27 -28.95
C LYS A 85 27.40 -32.28 -27.54
N ALA A 86 28.17 -31.71 -26.61
CA ALA A 86 27.77 -31.50 -25.23
C ALA A 86 26.39 -30.86 -25.27
N ALA A 87 25.43 -31.59 -24.72
CA ALA A 87 24.09 -31.09 -24.50
C ALA A 87 24.22 -29.75 -23.78
N ASN A 88 23.75 -28.68 -24.41
CA ASN A 88 23.48 -27.45 -23.71
C ASN A 88 22.55 -27.82 -22.55
N PRO A 89 22.95 -27.62 -21.27
CA PRO A 89 21.95 -27.58 -20.23
C PRO A 89 21.02 -26.42 -20.59
N GLU A 90 19.72 -26.70 -20.69
CA GLU A 90 18.72 -25.64 -20.77
C GLU A 90 18.95 -24.67 -19.61
N PRO A 91 18.91 -23.34 -19.85
CA PRO A 91 19.20 -22.36 -18.81
C PRO A 91 18.19 -22.49 -17.67
N ASP A 92 18.65 -22.22 -16.44
CA ASP A 92 18.00 -22.34 -15.11
C ASP A 92 16.61 -21.67 -14.91
N GLY A 93 15.78 -21.51 -15.94
CA GLY A 93 14.45 -20.90 -15.83
C GLY A 93 14.48 -19.43 -15.40
N LEU A 94 15.64 -18.76 -15.53
CA LEU A 94 15.79 -17.33 -15.24
C LEU A 94 14.98 -16.49 -16.25
N LYS A 95 14.18 -15.56 -15.72
CA LYS A 95 13.35 -14.64 -16.48
C LYS A 95 13.78 -13.20 -16.22
N PHE A 96 13.92 -12.40 -17.26
CA PHE A 96 14.32 -11.00 -17.07
C PHE A 96 13.29 -10.23 -16.23
N SER A 97 12.01 -10.37 -16.56
CA SER A 97 10.89 -9.74 -15.85
C SER A 97 10.85 -10.07 -14.34
N ARG A 98 11.14 -11.33 -13.97
CA ARG A 98 11.11 -11.81 -12.59
C ARG A 98 12.43 -11.59 -11.84
N ASP A 99 13.56 -11.94 -12.45
CA ASP A 99 14.81 -12.11 -11.71
C ASP A 99 15.77 -10.92 -11.86
N ILE A 100 15.68 -10.16 -12.96
CA ILE A 100 16.66 -9.11 -13.29
C ILE A 100 16.05 -7.72 -13.21
N ALA A 101 14.88 -7.51 -13.83
CA ALA A 101 14.20 -6.22 -13.84
C ALA A 101 13.93 -5.67 -12.43
N PRO A 102 13.53 -6.48 -11.41
CA PRO A 102 13.35 -5.96 -10.05
C PRO A 102 14.64 -5.47 -9.40
N ILE A 103 15.78 -6.10 -9.70
CA ILE A 103 17.10 -5.65 -9.23
C ILE A 103 17.39 -4.24 -9.80
N LEU A 104 17.16 -4.04 -11.09
CA LEU A 104 17.40 -2.76 -11.76
C LEU A 104 16.43 -1.66 -11.30
N VAL A 105 15.15 -2.00 -11.10
CA VAL A 105 14.13 -1.08 -10.59
C VAL A 105 14.46 -0.64 -9.16
N GLY A 106 14.85 -1.58 -8.29
CA GLY A 106 15.15 -1.28 -6.89
C GLY A 106 16.46 -0.50 -6.68
N ASN A 107 17.46 -0.67 -7.56
CA ASN A 107 18.83 -0.21 -7.27
C ASN A 107 19.41 0.77 -8.29
N CYS A 108 18.88 0.85 -9.51
CA CYS A 108 19.56 1.51 -10.62
C CYS A 108 18.80 2.71 -11.19
N ILE A 109 17.50 2.58 -11.46
CA ILE A 109 16.72 3.61 -12.20
C ILE A 109 16.54 4.92 -11.42
N GLY A 110 16.71 4.91 -10.10
CA GLY A 110 16.71 6.14 -9.30
C GLY A 110 17.79 7.14 -9.72
N CYS A 111 18.94 6.64 -10.18
CA CYS A 111 20.05 7.44 -10.68
C CYS A 111 20.22 7.36 -12.21
N HIS A 112 19.89 6.23 -12.83
CA HIS A 112 20.06 5.99 -14.27
C HIS A 112 18.73 6.08 -15.01
N ASN A 113 18.31 7.33 -15.27
CA ASN A 113 17.08 7.67 -15.97
C ASN A 113 17.28 8.91 -16.85
N GLU A 114 16.27 9.24 -17.67
CA GLU A 114 16.35 10.38 -18.60
C GLU A 114 16.69 11.71 -17.95
N LYS A 115 16.19 11.96 -16.74
CA LYS A 115 16.40 13.24 -16.03
C LYS A 115 17.80 13.36 -15.45
N ALA A 116 18.48 12.23 -15.20
CA ALA A 116 19.77 12.18 -14.52
C ALA A 116 20.94 11.69 -15.41
N MET A 117 20.67 11.27 -16.65
CA MET A 117 21.66 10.67 -17.53
C MET A 117 22.89 11.56 -17.79
N ALA A 118 22.71 12.90 -17.85
CA ALA A 118 23.79 13.84 -18.14
C ALA A 118 24.94 13.80 -17.12
N LYS A 119 24.66 13.38 -15.87
CA LYS A 119 25.65 13.29 -14.78
C LYS A 119 26.08 11.85 -14.47
N ASN A 120 25.44 10.85 -15.09
CA ASN A 120 25.57 9.43 -14.73
C ASN A 120 25.96 8.58 -15.95
N GLY A 121 26.97 9.04 -16.71
CA GLY A 121 27.53 8.29 -17.83
C GLY A 121 26.61 8.20 -19.06
N LYS A 122 25.64 9.12 -19.21
CA LYS A 122 24.61 9.11 -20.26
C LYS A 122 23.81 7.80 -20.31
N LEU A 123 23.73 7.08 -19.18
CA LEU A 123 23.10 5.78 -19.08
C LEU A 123 21.66 5.91 -18.58
N ASP A 124 20.75 5.27 -19.29
CA ASP A 124 19.34 5.15 -18.93
C ASP A 124 18.97 3.67 -18.86
N LEU A 125 18.49 3.22 -17.69
CA LEU A 125 18.12 1.83 -17.43
C LEU A 125 16.60 1.67 -17.27
N THR A 126 15.80 2.63 -17.72
CA THR A 126 14.34 2.63 -17.53
C THR A 126 13.59 1.64 -18.43
N SER A 127 14.24 1.02 -19.42
CA SER A 127 13.65 -0.01 -20.29
C SER A 127 14.72 -0.97 -20.82
N PHE A 128 14.31 -2.18 -21.23
CA PHE A 128 15.21 -3.20 -21.78
C PHE A 128 16.04 -2.67 -22.98
N GLU A 129 15.39 -1.97 -23.91
CA GLU A 129 16.04 -1.37 -25.07
C GLU A 129 17.18 -0.43 -24.65
N LYS A 130 16.93 0.42 -23.65
CA LYS A 130 17.92 1.39 -23.17
C LYS A 130 19.06 0.74 -22.40
N ILE A 131 18.78 -0.32 -21.63
CA ILE A 131 19.81 -1.14 -20.98
C ILE A 131 20.74 -1.72 -22.06
N LYS A 132 20.19 -2.31 -23.12
CA LYS A 132 21.00 -2.87 -24.22
C LYS A 132 21.81 -1.80 -24.93
N LYS A 133 21.20 -0.64 -25.23
CA LYS A 133 21.88 0.51 -25.86
C LYS A 133 23.07 1.00 -25.03
N GLY A 134 22.93 0.99 -23.70
CA GLY A 134 23.95 1.47 -22.79
C GLY A 134 24.13 2.99 -22.81
N GLY A 135 25.30 3.45 -22.37
CA GLY A 135 25.61 4.86 -22.14
C GLY A 135 26.85 5.33 -22.91
N ALA A 136 27.54 6.33 -22.36
CA ALA A 136 28.77 6.86 -22.94
C ALA A 136 29.91 5.83 -23.03
N GLY A 137 29.87 4.79 -22.21
CA GLY A 137 30.84 3.69 -22.24
C GLY A 137 30.64 2.70 -23.38
N GLY A 138 29.48 2.69 -24.05
CA GLY A 138 29.12 1.67 -25.03
C GLY A 138 27.87 0.90 -24.64
N ALA A 139 27.66 -0.25 -25.28
CA ALA A 139 26.50 -1.12 -25.05
C ALA A 139 26.42 -1.56 -23.59
N GLY A 140 25.24 -1.53 -22.97
CA GLY A 140 25.14 -1.85 -21.54
C GLY A 140 25.47 -3.32 -21.27
N PHE A 141 25.20 -4.20 -22.23
CA PHE A 141 25.63 -5.59 -22.19
C PHE A 141 25.83 -6.19 -23.57
N VAL A 142 26.59 -7.29 -23.61
CA VAL A 142 26.78 -8.16 -24.76
C VAL A 142 26.20 -9.54 -24.44
N ALA A 143 25.22 -9.98 -25.22
CA ALA A 143 24.54 -11.25 -24.99
C ALA A 143 25.52 -12.43 -25.07
N GLY A 144 25.52 -13.29 -24.04
CA GLY A 144 26.44 -14.42 -23.93
C GLY A 144 27.82 -14.08 -23.38
N MET A 145 28.13 -12.80 -23.18
CA MET A 145 29.48 -12.32 -22.79
C MET A 145 29.39 -11.40 -21.56
N PRO A 146 29.26 -11.96 -20.35
CA PRO A 146 29.26 -11.17 -19.11
C PRO A 146 30.52 -10.30 -18.96
N ASP A 147 31.68 -10.85 -19.35
CA ASP A 147 32.99 -10.20 -19.20
C ASP A 147 33.21 -9.05 -20.21
N GLU A 148 32.34 -8.90 -21.20
CA GLU A 148 32.29 -7.76 -22.13
C GLU A 148 31.10 -6.83 -21.84
N SER A 149 30.33 -7.13 -20.80
CA SER A 149 29.11 -6.39 -20.48
C SER A 149 29.38 -5.34 -19.40
N HIS A 150 29.38 -4.05 -19.79
CA HIS A 150 29.56 -2.94 -18.84
C HIS A 150 28.65 -3.04 -17.61
N LEU A 151 27.39 -3.48 -17.78
CA LEU A 151 26.48 -3.70 -16.66
C LEU A 151 27.08 -4.63 -15.61
N TYR A 152 27.68 -5.75 -16.01
CA TYR A 152 28.23 -6.74 -15.10
C TYR A 152 29.59 -6.31 -14.52
N LEU A 153 30.50 -5.82 -15.37
CA LEU A 153 31.82 -5.34 -14.96
C LEU A 153 31.74 -4.22 -13.91
N ARG A 154 30.72 -3.36 -14.02
CA ARG A 154 30.46 -2.30 -13.02
C ARG A 154 29.92 -2.87 -11.71
N LEU A 155 29.17 -3.96 -11.73
CA LEU A 155 28.65 -4.62 -10.52
C LEU A 155 29.76 -5.36 -9.76
N THR A 156 30.62 -6.08 -10.48
CA THR A 156 31.77 -6.80 -9.91
C THR A 156 32.89 -5.85 -9.50
N GLY A 157 32.95 -4.66 -10.10
CA GLY A 157 33.97 -3.64 -9.81
C GLY A 157 35.22 -3.76 -10.65
N GLU A 158 35.20 -4.62 -11.67
CA GLU A 158 36.22 -4.71 -12.72
C GLU A 158 36.29 -3.43 -13.54
N GLU A 159 35.18 -2.69 -13.64
CA GLU A 159 35.15 -1.34 -14.15
C GLU A 159 34.84 -0.28 -13.09
N THR A 160 35.52 0.88 -13.18
CA THR A 160 35.41 1.97 -12.20
C THR A 160 34.69 3.21 -12.75
N PRO A 161 33.75 3.82 -12.01
CA PRO A 161 33.31 3.43 -10.66
C PRO A 161 32.48 2.14 -10.66
N ARG A 162 32.66 1.34 -9.60
CA ARG A 162 31.77 0.24 -9.24
C ARG A 162 30.36 0.78 -8.95
N MET A 163 29.35 0.03 -9.35
CA MET A 163 27.93 0.34 -9.17
C MET A 163 27.25 -0.76 -8.34
N PRO A 164 26.22 -0.41 -7.53
CA PRO A 164 25.78 0.96 -7.20
C PRO A 164 26.82 1.74 -6.38
N ARG A 165 26.81 3.08 -6.48
CA ARG A 165 27.76 3.95 -5.75
C ARG A 165 27.41 4.03 -4.25
N GLY A 166 28.44 3.86 -3.42
CA GLY A 166 28.37 3.96 -1.96
C GLY A 166 28.41 2.59 -1.30
N ALA A 167 29.20 2.45 -0.22
CA ALA A 167 29.45 1.18 0.45
C ALA A 167 28.15 0.47 0.90
N ASN A 168 27.14 1.25 1.31
CA ASN A 168 25.88 0.73 1.83
C ASN A 168 24.85 0.38 0.73
N ARG A 169 25.22 0.42 -0.55
CA ARG A 169 24.33 0.13 -1.69
C ARG A 169 24.83 -0.99 -2.58
N GLN A 170 25.78 -1.78 -2.10
CA GLN A 170 26.25 -2.95 -2.84
C GLN A 170 25.15 -4.00 -2.92
N LEU A 171 25.00 -4.60 -4.10
CA LEU A 171 24.12 -5.75 -4.28
C LEU A 171 24.70 -6.96 -3.57
N SER A 172 23.83 -7.88 -3.17
CA SER A 172 24.27 -9.19 -2.68
C SER A 172 24.95 -9.98 -3.80
N GLU A 173 25.87 -10.88 -3.43
CA GLU A 173 26.56 -11.76 -4.39
C GLU A 173 25.55 -12.56 -5.23
N ALA A 174 24.51 -13.11 -4.59
CA ALA A 174 23.43 -13.82 -5.29
C ALA A 174 22.70 -12.97 -6.35
N ALA A 175 22.56 -11.65 -6.13
CA ALA A 175 21.97 -10.76 -7.12
C ALA A 175 22.92 -10.50 -8.30
N ILE A 176 24.22 -10.36 -8.04
CA ILE A 176 25.25 -10.20 -9.06
C ILE A 176 25.35 -11.48 -9.90
N GLU A 177 25.36 -12.65 -9.26
CA GLU A 177 25.38 -13.96 -9.92
C GLU A 177 24.18 -14.14 -10.86
N LYS A 178 22.97 -13.74 -10.44
CA LYS A 178 21.79 -13.76 -11.32
C LYS A 178 21.98 -12.92 -12.58
N VAL A 179 22.55 -11.72 -12.45
CA VAL A 179 22.84 -10.85 -13.61
C VAL A 179 23.88 -11.53 -14.52
N GLY A 180 24.96 -12.08 -13.96
CA GLY A 180 25.98 -12.81 -14.73
C GLY A 180 25.42 -14.03 -15.46
N ALA A 181 24.60 -14.84 -14.77
CA ALA A 181 23.96 -16.02 -15.34
C ALA A 181 22.97 -15.65 -16.46
N TRP A 182 22.16 -14.61 -16.27
CA TRP A 182 21.25 -14.11 -17.30
C TRP A 182 22.00 -13.61 -18.54
N LEU A 183 23.10 -12.88 -18.36
CA LEU A 183 23.94 -12.42 -19.47
C LEU A 183 24.58 -13.60 -20.22
N LYS A 184 25.11 -14.58 -19.48
CA LYS A 184 25.68 -15.81 -20.03
C LYS A 184 24.64 -16.62 -20.82
N ALA A 185 23.39 -16.62 -20.37
CA ALA A 185 22.25 -17.25 -21.06
C ALA A 185 21.75 -16.47 -22.29
N GLY A 186 22.47 -15.43 -22.73
CA GLY A 186 22.12 -14.65 -23.92
C GLY A 186 21.26 -13.43 -23.65
N ALA A 187 21.16 -13.01 -22.38
CA ALA A 187 20.44 -11.80 -21.97
C ALA A 187 18.99 -11.75 -22.48
N LEU A 188 18.28 -12.88 -22.38
CA LEU A 188 16.94 -13.04 -22.96
C LEU A 188 15.93 -12.08 -22.32
N PHE A 189 15.05 -11.52 -23.15
CA PHE A 189 13.93 -10.67 -22.74
C PHE A 189 12.62 -11.44 -22.87
N ASP A 190 11.85 -11.50 -21.78
CA ASP A 190 10.55 -12.18 -21.71
C ASP A 190 9.37 -11.22 -21.51
N GLY A 191 9.61 -9.90 -21.59
CA GLY A 191 8.55 -8.89 -21.55
C GLY A 191 7.85 -8.70 -22.91
N THR A 192 6.71 -8.03 -22.89
CA THR A 192 5.88 -7.81 -24.09
C THR A 192 6.40 -6.71 -25.01
N ASP A 193 7.04 -5.67 -24.45
CA ASP A 193 7.63 -4.56 -25.19
C ASP A 193 8.96 -4.12 -24.55
N PRO A 194 10.10 -4.22 -25.27
CA PRO A 194 11.40 -3.81 -24.75
C PRO A 194 11.53 -2.30 -24.51
N LYS A 195 10.63 -1.49 -25.07
CA LYS A 195 10.60 -0.03 -24.89
C LYS A 195 9.74 0.40 -23.70
N ALA A 196 8.82 -0.45 -23.27
CA ALA A 196 7.98 -0.16 -22.13
C ALA A 196 8.84 0.01 -20.86
N PRO A 197 8.41 0.88 -19.91
CA PRO A 197 9.12 1.08 -18.66
C PRO A 197 9.34 -0.24 -17.92
N LEU A 198 10.52 -0.47 -17.35
CA LEU A 198 10.81 -1.69 -16.57
C LEU A 198 9.75 -1.93 -15.49
N THR A 199 9.25 -0.87 -14.85
CA THR A 199 8.21 -0.94 -13.82
C THR A 199 6.89 -1.52 -14.31
N SER A 200 6.65 -1.58 -15.62
CA SER A 200 5.42 -2.15 -16.19
C SER A 200 5.41 -3.68 -16.26
N TYR A 201 6.58 -4.34 -16.19
CA TYR A 201 6.69 -5.79 -16.25
C TYR A 201 7.67 -6.40 -15.24
N ALA A 202 8.40 -5.58 -14.47
CA ALA A 202 9.21 -6.06 -13.36
C ALA A 202 8.29 -6.68 -12.30
N ALA A 203 8.61 -7.90 -11.87
CA ALA A 203 7.88 -8.53 -10.78
C ALA A 203 7.97 -7.66 -9.51
N THR A 204 6.84 -7.41 -8.87
CA THR A 204 6.79 -6.66 -7.61
C THR A 204 7.39 -7.50 -6.47
N PRO A 205 7.87 -6.87 -5.37
CA PRO A 205 8.31 -7.62 -4.19
C PRO A 205 7.28 -8.65 -3.71
N GLU A 206 5.99 -8.32 -3.78
CA GLU A 206 4.90 -9.21 -3.43
C GLU A 206 4.77 -10.40 -4.39
N GLN A 207 4.91 -10.18 -5.70
CA GLN A 207 4.89 -11.26 -6.68
C GLN A 207 6.08 -12.22 -6.50
N LEU A 208 7.26 -11.69 -6.20
CA LEU A 208 8.44 -12.49 -5.88
C LEU A 208 8.24 -13.30 -4.60
N ARG A 209 7.73 -12.66 -3.55
CA ARG A 209 7.41 -13.34 -2.28
C ARG A 209 6.37 -14.43 -2.48
N THR A 210 5.32 -14.16 -3.25
CA THR A 210 4.30 -15.15 -3.62
C THR A 210 4.91 -16.34 -4.35
N ALA A 211 5.80 -16.10 -5.31
CA ALA A 211 6.47 -17.16 -6.06
C ALA A 211 7.39 -18.01 -5.16
N GLU A 212 8.10 -17.41 -4.20
CA GLU A 212 8.91 -18.16 -3.24
C GLU A 212 8.05 -18.98 -2.28
N LEU A 213 6.99 -18.38 -1.72
CA LEU A 213 6.07 -19.06 -0.81
C LEU A 213 5.31 -20.20 -1.51
N ALA A 214 5.00 -20.08 -2.80
CA ALA A 214 4.36 -21.13 -3.58
C ALA A 214 5.22 -22.41 -3.71
N LYS A 215 6.53 -22.33 -3.47
CA LYS A 215 7.43 -23.51 -3.46
C LYS A 215 7.32 -24.31 -2.16
N LEU A 216 6.74 -23.73 -1.11
CA LEU A 216 6.60 -24.35 0.21
C LEU A 216 5.22 -24.98 0.36
N SER A 217 5.15 -26.10 1.08
CA SER A 217 3.88 -26.65 1.54
C SER A 217 3.17 -25.67 2.50
N VAL A 218 1.87 -25.84 2.68
CA VAL A 218 1.10 -25.03 3.64
C VAL A 218 1.69 -25.12 5.05
N ALA A 219 2.10 -26.32 5.48
CA ALA A 219 2.70 -26.52 6.79
C ALA A 219 4.06 -25.82 6.94
N GLU A 220 4.88 -25.82 5.89
CA GLU A 220 6.17 -25.11 5.89
C GLU A 220 5.98 -23.59 5.92
N ARG A 221 4.98 -23.07 5.18
CA ARG A 221 4.60 -21.65 5.24
C ARG A 221 4.13 -21.25 6.64
N ASP A 222 3.26 -22.04 7.24
CA ASP A 222 2.76 -21.76 8.58
C ASP A 222 3.88 -21.78 9.62
N LYS A 223 4.79 -22.76 9.53
CA LYS A 223 5.98 -22.84 10.39
C LYS A 223 6.93 -21.64 10.19
N LEU A 224 7.07 -21.16 8.96
CA LEU A 224 7.85 -19.96 8.67
C LEU A 224 7.22 -18.73 9.34
N VAL A 225 5.90 -18.54 9.19
CA VAL A 225 5.16 -17.44 9.84
C VAL A 225 5.27 -17.54 11.37
N GLU A 226 5.18 -18.74 11.95
CA GLU A 226 5.34 -18.96 13.38
C GLU A 226 6.74 -18.56 13.86
N THR A 227 7.78 -19.07 13.18
CA THR A 227 9.18 -18.81 13.54
C THR A 227 9.49 -17.32 13.47
N LYS A 228 9.15 -16.69 12.35
CA LYS A 228 9.34 -15.26 12.13
C LYS A 228 8.51 -14.41 13.07
N GLY A 229 7.28 -14.86 13.36
CA GLY A 229 6.41 -14.16 14.26
C GLY A 229 6.91 -14.16 15.70
N LEU A 230 7.52 -15.26 16.15
CA LEU A 230 8.19 -15.38 17.44
C LEU A 230 9.49 -14.56 17.50
N GLU A 231 10.28 -14.52 16.42
CA GLU A 231 11.45 -13.63 16.32
C GLU A 231 11.04 -12.15 16.50
N ARG A 232 9.96 -11.73 15.81
CA ARG A 232 9.38 -10.38 15.93
C ARG A 232 8.87 -10.10 17.34
N TRP A 233 8.18 -11.06 17.96
CA TRP A 233 7.72 -10.93 19.35
C TRP A 233 8.91 -10.70 20.30
N LYS A 234 9.95 -11.54 20.21
CA LYS A 234 11.12 -11.46 21.08
C LYS A 234 11.87 -10.15 20.97
N LYS A 235 11.88 -9.53 19.78
CA LYS A 235 12.52 -8.23 19.55
C LYS A 235 11.95 -7.14 20.46
N GLY A 236 10.63 -7.12 20.65
CA GLY A 236 9.93 -6.13 21.49
C GLY A 236 9.58 -6.62 22.90
N ASN A 237 9.45 -7.92 23.11
CA ASN A 237 8.95 -8.49 24.37
C ASN A 237 9.72 -9.76 24.76
N ALA A 238 11.04 -9.64 24.89
CA ALA A 238 11.96 -10.77 25.10
C ALA A 238 11.66 -11.66 26.33
N LYS A 239 10.94 -11.14 27.33
CA LYS A 239 10.65 -11.84 28.60
C LYS A 239 9.33 -12.64 28.56
N ASP A 240 8.44 -12.31 27.64
CA ASP A 240 7.12 -12.93 27.55
C ASP A 240 7.09 -13.98 26.44
N THR A 241 6.35 -15.06 26.67
CA THR A 241 6.09 -16.08 25.65
C THR A 241 4.61 -16.03 25.25
N PRO A 242 4.29 -15.70 23.99
CA PRO A 242 2.91 -15.67 23.54
C PRO A 242 2.37 -17.10 23.35
N GLN A 243 1.06 -17.26 23.51
CA GLN A 243 0.37 -18.38 22.90
C GLN A 243 0.32 -18.12 21.39
N VAL A 244 0.69 -19.13 20.60
CA VAL A 244 0.61 -19.08 19.14
C VAL A 244 -0.57 -19.94 18.70
N THR A 245 -1.47 -19.39 17.89
CA THR A 245 -2.62 -20.15 17.39
C THR A 245 -2.90 -19.79 15.92
N PRO A 246 -2.91 -20.79 15.01
CA PRO A 246 -3.25 -20.55 13.62
C PRO A 246 -4.78 -20.39 13.44
N GLY A 247 -5.19 -19.37 12.69
CA GLY A 247 -6.53 -19.22 12.10
C GLY A 247 -6.52 -19.57 10.61
N LYS A 248 -7.48 -19.10 9.81
CA LYS A 248 -7.47 -19.30 8.34
C LYS A 248 -6.44 -18.37 7.67
N ASN A 249 -6.60 -17.06 7.86
CA ASN A 249 -5.79 -16.00 7.25
C ASN A 249 -4.78 -15.39 8.22
N PHE A 250 -4.87 -15.73 9.51
CA PHE A 250 -4.07 -15.12 10.57
C PHE A 250 -3.31 -16.17 11.38
N MET A 251 -2.20 -15.76 11.97
CA MET A 251 -1.52 -16.48 13.05
C MET A 251 -1.49 -15.56 14.27
N LEU A 252 -2.23 -15.92 15.32
CA LEU A 252 -2.34 -15.10 16.52
C LEU A 252 -1.17 -15.37 17.46
N PHE A 253 -0.56 -14.28 17.96
CA PHE A 253 0.47 -14.26 19.00
C PHE A 253 -0.06 -13.40 20.15
N GLY A 254 -0.32 -13.98 21.31
CA GLY A 254 -0.78 -13.21 22.47
C GLY A 254 -1.08 -14.06 23.68
N VAL A 255 -1.56 -13.44 24.76
CA VAL A 255 -1.95 -14.13 26.00
C VAL A 255 -3.41 -13.85 26.27
N LEU A 256 -4.29 -14.71 25.75
CA LEU A 256 -5.74 -14.60 25.91
C LEU A 256 -6.34 -15.94 26.37
N PRO A 257 -7.53 -15.93 26.97
CA PRO A 257 -8.33 -17.15 27.15
C PRO A 257 -8.57 -17.87 25.82
N LYS A 258 -8.62 -19.21 25.83
CA LYS A 258 -8.69 -20.05 24.62
C LYS A 258 -9.92 -19.74 23.75
N ASP A 259 -11.07 -19.50 24.35
CA ASP A 259 -12.31 -19.09 23.70
C ASP A 259 -12.22 -17.69 23.08
N ARG A 260 -11.53 -16.76 23.74
CA ARG A 260 -11.22 -15.42 23.20
C ARG A 260 -10.29 -15.50 21.99
N ILE A 261 -9.28 -16.37 22.00
CA ILE A 261 -8.42 -16.61 20.83
C ILE A 261 -9.25 -17.07 19.63
N GLN A 262 -10.11 -18.08 19.83
CA GLN A 262 -10.91 -18.64 18.74
C GLN A 262 -11.94 -17.65 18.18
N SER A 263 -12.62 -16.90 19.06
CA SER A 263 -13.58 -15.88 18.63
C SER A 263 -12.89 -14.71 17.91
N THR A 264 -11.70 -14.30 18.37
CA THR A 264 -10.87 -13.26 17.74
C THR A 264 -10.42 -13.67 16.34
N LEU A 265 -9.85 -14.87 16.19
CA LEU A 265 -9.43 -15.41 14.89
C LEU A 265 -10.61 -15.54 13.92
N LYS A 266 -11.73 -16.11 14.38
CA LYS A 266 -12.95 -16.23 13.57
C LYS A 266 -13.47 -14.88 13.08
N LEU A 267 -13.43 -13.86 13.94
CA LEU A 267 -13.83 -12.52 13.57
C LEU A 267 -12.88 -11.91 12.54
N ALA A 268 -11.56 -11.96 12.77
CA ALA A 268 -10.56 -11.44 11.85
C ALA A 268 -10.66 -12.13 10.47
N ASP A 269 -10.79 -13.45 10.44
CA ASP A 269 -10.98 -14.26 9.23
C ASP A 269 -12.25 -13.86 8.46
N ALA A 270 -13.34 -13.52 9.16
CA ALA A 270 -14.59 -13.09 8.55
C ALA A 270 -14.58 -11.64 8.05
N GLN A 271 -13.74 -10.76 8.63
CA GLN A 271 -13.64 -9.36 8.21
C GLN A 271 -12.66 -9.16 7.06
N TYR A 272 -11.54 -9.90 7.03
CA TYR A 272 -10.52 -9.77 6.00
C TYR A 272 -11.06 -9.72 4.55
N PRO A 273 -11.88 -10.69 4.08
CA PRO A 273 -12.39 -10.65 2.70
C PRO A 273 -13.33 -9.48 2.43
N LYS A 274 -14.03 -8.95 3.44
CA LYS A 274 -14.91 -7.77 3.28
C LYS A 274 -14.10 -6.50 3.11
N ILE A 275 -13.00 -6.40 3.86
CA ILE A 275 -12.04 -5.29 3.78
C ILE A 275 -11.35 -5.32 2.41
N VAL A 276 -10.76 -6.46 2.04
CA VAL A 276 -10.07 -6.63 0.76
C VAL A 276 -11.02 -6.40 -0.41
N GLY A 277 -12.26 -6.91 -0.36
CA GLY A 277 -13.24 -6.72 -1.43
C GLY A 277 -13.65 -5.25 -1.66
N LEU A 278 -13.58 -4.40 -0.63
CA LEU A 278 -13.82 -2.95 -0.80
C LEU A 278 -12.61 -2.25 -1.44
N ILE A 279 -11.40 -2.66 -1.08
CA ILE A 279 -10.18 -1.87 -1.28
C ILE A 279 -9.35 -2.37 -2.48
N SER A 280 -9.20 -3.68 -2.66
CA SER A 280 -8.26 -4.27 -3.63
C SER A 280 -8.96 -4.78 -4.90
N ASP A 281 -8.21 -4.77 -6.00
CA ASP A 281 -8.56 -5.37 -7.29
C ASP A 281 -7.77 -6.67 -7.56
N SER A 282 -6.97 -7.14 -6.60
CA SER A 282 -6.07 -8.30 -6.74
C SER A 282 -6.78 -9.63 -7.03
N GLY A 283 -8.11 -9.68 -6.99
CA GLY A 283 -8.91 -10.88 -7.28
C GLY A 283 -8.80 -11.99 -6.23
N SER A 284 -7.79 -11.94 -5.34
CA SER A 284 -7.66 -12.82 -4.18
C SER A 284 -8.18 -12.14 -2.92
N ASN A 285 -9.12 -12.80 -2.25
CA ASN A 285 -9.60 -12.40 -0.92
C ASN A 285 -8.84 -13.10 0.22
N GLU A 286 -7.76 -13.80 -0.10
CA GLU A 286 -6.92 -14.52 0.85
C GLU A 286 -5.48 -13.97 0.78
N PRO A 287 -4.81 -13.82 1.93
CA PRO A 287 -3.43 -13.39 1.94
C PRO A 287 -2.52 -14.53 1.45
N VAL A 288 -1.39 -14.16 0.84
CA VAL A 288 -0.42 -15.11 0.28
C VAL A 288 0.20 -16.00 1.36
N GLU A 289 0.37 -15.44 2.56
CA GLU A 289 0.73 -16.11 3.81
C GLU A 289 -0.17 -15.60 4.95
N LYS A 290 -0.18 -16.30 6.07
CA LYS A 290 -0.93 -15.83 7.24
C LYS A 290 -0.36 -14.50 7.75
N ILE A 291 -1.26 -13.57 8.06
CA ILE A 291 -0.91 -12.30 8.71
C ILE A 291 -0.69 -12.56 10.20
N GLY A 292 0.45 -12.11 10.74
CA GLY A 292 0.70 -12.16 12.19
C GLY A 292 -0.27 -11.24 12.93
N LEU A 293 -1.01 -11.76 13.90
CA LEU A 293 -1.94 -10.99 14.72
C LEU A 293 -1.43 -10.95 16.16
N TYR A 294 -0.80 -9.84 16.53
CA TYR A 294 -0.21 -9.62 17.85
C TYR A 294 -1.21 -8.94 18.77
N VAL A 295 -1.52 -9.58 19.90
CA VAL A 295 -2.43 -9.02 20.92
C VAL A 295 -1.69 -8.89 22.25
N PHE A 296 -1.57 -7.65 22.72
CA PHE A 296 -0.91 -7.31 23.98
C PHE A 296 -1.94 -6.90 25.02
N ASN A 297 -1.77 -7.34 26.26
CA ASN A 297 -2.66 -6.94 27.36
C ASN A 297 -2.14 -5.70 28.09
N GLU A 298 -0.87 -5.37 27.92
CA GLU A 298 -0.20 -4.24 28.58
C GLU A 298 0.29 -3.22 27.55
N ARG A 299 0.05 -1.93 27.84
CA ARG A 299 0.46 -0.83 26.96
C ARG A 299 1.98 -0.76 26.79
N SER A 300 2.74 -1.03 27.85
CA SER A 300 4.21 -1.12 27.81
C SER A 300 4.69 -2.09 26.75
N HIS A 301 4.10 -3.29 26.68
CA HIS A 301 4.50 -4.35 25.76
C HIS A 301 4.13 -4.03 24.31
N PHE A 302 2.96 -3.42 24.10
CA PHE A 302 2.58 -2.88 22.79
C PHE A 302 3.54 -1.78 22.33
N VAL A 303 3.84 -0.81 23.20
CA VAL A 303 4.74 0.30 22.87
C VAL A 303 6.15 -0.20 22.54
N GLU A 304 6.68 -1.14 23.34
CA GLU A 304 8.01 -1.69 23.10
C GLU A 304 8.06 -2.52 21.82
N PHE A 305 6.99 -3.28 21.52
CA PHE A 305 6.86 -3.98 20.24
C PHE A 305 6.94 -3.01 19.06
N VAL A 306 6.20 -1.90 19.09
CA VAL A 306 6.21 -0.91 18.00
C VAL A 306 7.56 -0.21 17.90
N ARG A 307 8.16 0.21 19.02
CA ARG A 307 9.49 0.83 19.02
C ARG A 307 10.55 -0.09 18.43
N SER A 308 10.56 -1.35 18.86
CA SER A 308 11.55 -2.31 18.42
C SER A 308 11.36 -2.75 16.96
N ASN A 309 10.12 -2.90 16.49
CA ASN A 309 9.85 -3.42 15.14
C ASN A 309 9.65 -2.33 14.08
N GLU A 310 9.08 -1.19 14.44
CA GLU A 310 8.79 -0.07 13.53
C GLU A 310 9.74 1.13 13.70
N ASN A 311 10.61 1.10 14.73
CA ASN A 311 11.58 2.17 15.02
C ASN A 311 10.93 3.57 15.12
N ARG A 312 9.77 3.64 15.80
CA ARG A 312 9.05 4.89 16.04
C ARG A 312 8.42 4.94 17.42
N GLU A 313 8.09 6.15 17.84
CA GLU A 313 7.29 6.41 19.03
C GLU A 313 5.79 6.14 18.78
N VAL A 314 5.09 5.81 19.87
CA VAL A 314 3.67 5.47 19.87
C VAL A 314 2.88 6.57 20.55
N ASP A 315 1.91 7.13 19.84
CA ASP A 315 1.04 8.16 20.42
C ASP A 315 0.27 7.61 21.64
N LYS A 316 -0.04 8.49 22.60
CA LYS A 316 -0.74 8.11 23.84
C LYS A 316 -2.04 7.35 23.58
N LEU A 317 -2.77 7.71 22.53
CA LEU A 317 -4.07 7.16 22.17
C LEU A 317 -3.99 6.07 21.11
N GLU A 318 -2.79 5.75 20.61
CA GLU A 318 -2.62 4.67 19.65
C GLU A 318 -2.75 3.32 20.35
N GLU A 319 -3.72 2.53 19.91
CA GLU A 319 -4.04 1.20 20.45
C GLU A 319 -3.77 0.08 19.44
N GLY A 320 -3.38 0.42 18.19
CA GLY A 320 -3.08 -0.59 17.18
C GLY A 320 -2.42 -0.04 15.93
N THR A 321 -1.67 -0.93 15.28
CA THR A 321 -0.86 -0.67 14.08
C THR A 321 -0.95 -1.87 13.13
N ALA A 322 -0.61 -1.66 11.86
CA ALA A 322 -0.57 -2.70 10.85
C ALA A 322 0.49 -2.40 9.78
N SER A 323 1.34 -3.39 9.50
CA SER A 323 2.28 -3.39 8.38
C SER A 323 1.95 -4.56 7.47
N LEU A 324 1.31 -4.29 6.33
CA LEU A 324 0.82 -5.32 5.39
C LEU A 324 1.47 -5.25 4.00
N ASN A 325 2.35 -4.27 3.77
CA ASN A 325 3.10 -4.06 2.53
C ASN A 325 4.52 -4.66 2.57
N GLU A 326 4.89 -5.30 3.67
CA GLU A 326 6.20 -5.88 3.89
C GLU A 326 6.14 -7.40 3.82
N ALA A 327 7.32 -8.03 3.72
CA ALA A 327 7.44 -9.45 4.01
C ALA A 327 7.01 -9.70 5.47
N GLU A 328 6.29 -10.80 5.70
CA GLU A 328 5.77 -11.16 7.03
C GLU A 328 4.76 -10.13 7.57
N PRO A 329 3.62 -9.95 6.88
CA PRO A 329 2.64 -8.92 7.22
C PRO A 329 2.05 -9.17 8.60
N TYR A 330 1.76 -8.09 9.32
CA TYR A 330 1.19 -8.18 10.65
C TYR A 330 0.23 -7.05 11.02
N VAL A 331 -0.59 -7.33 12.04
CA VAL A 331 -1.40 -6.38 12.80
C VAL A 331 -1.04 -6.55 14.28
N ALA A 332 -0.79 -5.45 14.98
CA ALA A 332 -0.51 -5.45 16.40
C ALA A 332 -1.47 -4.52 17.13
N VAL A 333 -2.08 -5.01 18.22
CA VAL A 333 -3.09 -4.28 18.99
C VAL A 333 -2.90 -4.43 20.50
N LEU A 334 -3.27 -3.40 21.24
CA LEU A 334 -3.47 -3.42 22.69
C LEU A 334 -4.91 -3.84 22.99
N ASP A 335 -5.10 -4.98 23.66
CA ASP A 335 -6.42 -5.47 24.06
C ASP A 335 -7.12 -4.46 24.98
N PRO A 336 -8.26 -3.87 24.55
CA PRO A 336 -9.00 -2.91 25.38
C PRO A 336 -9.46 -3.48 26.73
N SER A 337 -9.57 -4.81 26.86
CA SER A 337 -9.96 -5.47 28.10
C SER A 337 -8.77 -5.82 29.01
N GLY A 338 -7.53 -5.67 28.51
CA GLY A 338 -6.31 -6.03 29.25
C GLY A 338 -6.22 -7.53 29.55
N GLY A 339 -6.66 -8.39 28.63
CA GLY A 339 -6.68 -9.85 28.79
C GLY A 339 -7.88 -10.40 29.58
N ARG A 340 -8.72 -9.52 30.13
CA ARG A 340 -9.94 -9.90 30.87
C ARG A 340 -11.09 -10.23 29.91
N ASP A 341 -12.11 -10.88 30.43
CA ASP A 341 -13.36 -11.09 29.69
C ASP A 341 -13.97 -9.77 29.24
N GLU A 342 -14.40 -9.74 27.98
CA GLU A 342 -14.96 -8.56 27.36
C GLU A 342 -16.44 -8.46 27.77
N PRO A 343 -16.89 -7.31 28.32
CA PRO A 343 -18.28 -7.17 28.71
C PRO A 343 -19.18 -7.30 27.48
N ALA A 344 -20.28 -8.07 27.62
CA ALA A 344 -21.27 -8.18 26.55
C ALA A 344 -21.72 -6.78 26.11
N ALA A 345 -21.72 -6.53 24.79
CA ALA A 345 -22.13 -5.25 24.22
C ALA A 345 -23.46 -4.78 24.86
N PRO A 346 -23.56 -3.50 25.28
CA PRO A 346 -24.70 -3.03 26.05
C PRO A 346 -26.01 -3.33 25.32
N THR A 347 -26.85 -4.17 25.93
CA THR A 347 -28.19 -4.46 25.44
C THR A 347 -29.12 -3.28 25.70
N ARG A 348 -30.22 -3.20 24.94
CA ARG A 348 -31.01 -1.99 24.69
C ARG A 348 -31.69 -1.34 25.91
N ARG A 349 -31.52 -1.83 27.15
CA ARG A 349 -32.06 -1.23 28.38
C ARG A 349 -31.29 -1.72 29.62
N PRO A 350 -30.71 -0.83 30.45
CA PRO A 350 -30.31 -1.23 31.79
C PRO A 350 -31.57 -1.48 32.63
N SER A 351 -31.67 -2.67 33.23
CA SER A 351 -32.69 -2.91 34.27
C SER A 351 -32.36 -2.04 35.48
N ARG A 352 -33.40 -1.38 36.01
CA ARG A 352 -33.31 -0.36 37.09
C ARG A 352 -32.74 -0.88 38.42
N SER A 353 -32.41 -2.16 38.55
CA SER A 353 -32.07 -2.82 39.83
C SER A 353 -30.57 -3.02 40.08
N LYS A 354 -29.66 -2.72 39.15
CA LYS A 354 -28.20 -2.94 39.32
C LYS A 354 -27.38 -1.66 39.53
N LYS A 355 -27.91 -0.69 40.29
CA LYS A 355 -27.18 0.58 40.61
C LYS A 355 -26.26 0.46 41.85
N LYS A 356 -26.04 -0.73 42.39
CA LYS A 356 -25.35 -0.90 43.70
C LYS A 356 -24.22 -1.94 43.67
N SER A 357 -23.32 -1.82 42.71
CA SER A 357 -21.92 -2.28 42.78
C SER A 357 -21.24 -1.92 41.46
N ARG A 358 -20.90 -0.64 41.26
CA ARG A 358 -20.07 -0.25 40.12
C ARG A 358 -18.63 -0.47 40.56
N ASP A 359 -18.17 -1.71 40.36
CA ASP A 359 -16.77 -2.07 40.38
C ASP A 359 -16.00 -1.08 39.49
N GLU A 360 -14.91 -0.49 40.00
CA GLU A 360 -14.08 0.52 39.33
C GLU A 360 -13.23 -0.09 38.19
N SER A 361 -13.80 -1.04 37.45
CA SER A 361 -13.18 -1.55 36.25
C SER A 361 -13.16 -0.43 35.18
N PRO A 362 -11.99 -0.11 34.59
CA PRO A 362 -11.90 0.94 33.58
C PRO A 362 -12.86 0.65 32.43
N GLU A 363 -13.62 1.68 32.02
CA GLU A 363 -14.66 1.56 31.01
C GLU A 363 -14.02 1.19 29.67
N VAL A 364 -14.34 0.01 29.15
CA VAL A 364 -13.78 -0.50 27.88
C VAL A 364 -14.33 0.35 26.73
N ASN A 365 -13.46 1.14 26.10
CA ASN A 365 -13.85 2.15 25.10
C ASN A 365 -14.28 1.55 23.75
N ARG A 366 -13.77 0.37 23.40
CA ARG A 366 -14.06 -0.36 22.16
C ARG A 366 -13.78 -1.84 22.32
N THR A 367 -14.28 -2.64 21.39
CA THR A 367 -14.03 -4.09 21.42
C THR A 367 -12.68 -4.46 20.82
N LEU A 368 -12.09 -5.60 21.22
CA LEU A 368 -10.88 -6.13 20.60
C LEU A 368 -11.11 -6.40 19.10
N GLY A 369 -12.26 -7.00 18.77
CA GLY A 369 -12.62 -7.26 17.37
C GLY A 369 -12.76 -5.98 16.53
N GLY A 370 -13.37 -4.93 17.09
CA GLY A 370 -13.50 -3.63 16.44
C GLY A 370 -12.15 -2.92 16.25
N LEU A 371 -11.23 -3.07 17.20
CA LEU A 371 -9.86 -2.53 17.10
C LEU A 371 -9.03 -3.26 16.04
N ILE A 372 -9.03 -4.60 16.05
CA ILE A 372 -8.34 -5.41 15.04
C ILE A 372 -8.86 -5.07 13.65
N THR A 373 -10.18 -4.96 13.50
CA THR A 373 -10.80 -4.65 12.21
C THR A 373 -10.41 -3.26 11.71
N ASP A 374 -10.31 -2.27 12.61
CA ASP A 374 -9.87 -0.90 12.28
C ASP A 374 -8.40 -0.86 11.84
N SER A 375 -7.50 -1.45 12.63
CA SER A 375 -6.07 -1.52 12.30
C SER A 375 -5.83 -2.31 11.01
N LEU A 376 -6.52 -3.44 10.82
CA LEU A 376 -6.42 -4.26 9.62
C LEU A 376 -6.89 -3.50 8.37
N ALA A 377 -8.06 -2.85 8.41
CA ALA A 377 -8.58 -2.07 7.28
C ALA A 377 -7.69 -0.86 6.95
N THR A 378 -7.17 -0.17 7.97
CA THR A 378 -6.16 0.89 7.78
C THR A 378 -4.91 0.34 7.08
N GLY A 379 -4.40 -0.82 7.53
CA GLY A 379 -3.23 -1.47 6.94
C GLY A 379 -3.45 -1.92 5.50
N VAL A 380 -4.64 -2.42 5.17
CA VAL A 380 -4.97 -2.85 3.79
C VAL A 380 -5.01 -1.63 2.86
N VAL A 381 -5.55 -0.49 3.29
CA VAL A 381 -5.48 0.76 2.50
C VAL A 381 -4.03 1.15 2.22
N LYS A 382 -3.17 1.17 3.25
CA LYS A 382 -1.75 1.52 3.10
C LYS A 382 -0.97 0.53 2.23
N ARG A 383 -1.37 -0.74 2.24
CA ARG A 383 -0.79 -1.76 1.36
C ARG A 383 -1.08 -1.50 -0.11
N GLU A 384 -2.33 -1.18 -0.44
CA GLU A 384 -2.71 -0.92 -1.84
C GLU A 384 -2.12 0.41 -2.34
N ALA A 385 -2.01 1.41 -1.47
CA ALA A 385 -1.35 2.67 -1.79
C ALA A 385 -0.64 3.26 -0.57
N GLU A 386 0.68 3.14 -0.52
CA GLU A 386 1.52 3.67 0.57
C GLU A 386 1.30 5.19 0.79
N LYS A 387 1.04 5.92 -0.30
CA LYS A 387 0.77 7.36 -0.31
C LYS A 387 -0.73 7.71 -0.25
N ALA A 388 -1.59 6.76 0.10
CA ALA A 388 -3.02 7.03 0.28
C ALA A 388 -3.23 8.22 1.23
N PRO A 389 -4.25 9.07 1.01
CA PRO A 389 -4.56 10.15 1.94
C PRO A 389 -4.79 9.62 3.35
N VAL A 390 -4.19 10.26 4.36
CA VAL A 390 -4.26 9.80 5.75
C VAL A 390 -5.72 9.68 6.22
N TRP A 391 -6.56 10.68 5.92
CA TRP A 391 -7.99 10.66 6.25
C TRP A 391 -8.71 9.45 5.66
N LEU A 392 -8.34 9.01 4.44
CA LEU A 392 -8.97 7.87 3.78
C LEU A 392 -8.60 6.58 4.51
N SER A 393 -7.31 6.38 4.80
CA SER A 393 -6.83 5.19 5.50
C SER A 393 -7.45 5.04 6.89
N LEU A 394 -7.43 6.13 7.68
CA LEU A 394 -8.01 6.15 9.03
C LEU A 394 -9.53 6.05 9.01
N GLY A 395 -10.17 6.69 8.02
CA GLY A 395 -11.62 6.70 7.85
C GLY A 395 -12.18 5.33 7.48
N VAL A 396 -11.57 4.64 6.51
CA VAL A 396 -11.94 3.26 6.13
C VAL A 396 -11.70 2.31 7.32
N GLY A 397 -10.57 2.46 8.02
CA GLY A 397 -10.28 1.74 9.27
C GLY A 397 -11.40 1.87 10.28
N SER A 398 -11.66 3.09 10.72
CA SER A 398 -12.68 3.37 11.73
C SER A 398 -14.10 3.03 11.26
N PHE A 399 -14.41 3.12 9.96
CA PHE A 399 -15.68 2.66 9.41
C PHE A 399 -15.86 1.15 9.60
N PHE A 400 -14.91 0.32 9.16
CA PHE A 400 -15.02 -1.13 9.36
C PHE A 400 -15.03 -1.52 10.84
N GLY A 401 -14.22 -0.85 11.67
CA GLY A 401 -14.25 -1.01 13.13
C GLY A 401 -15.65 -0.77 13.70
N SER A 402 -16.28 0.36 13.34
CA SER A 402 -17.63 0.71 13.83
C SER A 402 -18.72 -0.25 13.35
N ARG A 403 -18.51 -0.97 12.23
CA ARG A 403 -19.44 -2.02 11.79
C ARG A 403 -19.39 -3.25 12.69
N VAL A 404 -18.24 -3.51 13.33
CA VAL A 404 -18.06 -4.61 14.29
C VAL A 404 -18.56 -4.21 15.68
N ASP A 405 -18.31 -2.98 16.12
CA ASP A 405 -18.75 -2.49 17.43
C ASP A 405 -19.52 -1.16 17.41
N PRO A 406 -20.68 -1.10 16.73
CA PRO A 406 -21.39 0.16 16.43
C PRO A 406 -21.89 0.94 17.65
N ARG A 407 -21.87 0.32 18.84
CA ARG A 407 -22.33 0.91 20.11
C ARG A 407 -21.18 1.25 21.04
N SER A 408 -19.92 1.08 20.62
CA SER A 408 -18.75 1.39 21.45
C SER A 408 -18.69 2.88 21.77
N PRO A 409 -18.25 3.26 22.99
CA PRO A 409 -17.92 4.66 23.31
C PRO A 409 -16.99 5.30 22.27
N ASN A 410 -16.04 4.54 21.71
CA ASN A 410 -15.17 4.97 20.62
C ASN A 410 -15.94 5.41 19.37
N THR A 411 -16.90 4.61 18.89
CA THR A 411 -17.73 4.98 17.72
C THR A 411 -18.52 6.26 17.98
N GLN A 412 -19.04 6.44 19.20
CA GLN A 412 -19.75 7.65 19.58
C GLN A 412 -18.82 8.88 19.62
N ARG A 413 -17.62 8.73 20.19
CA ARG A 413 -16.59 9.79 20.20
C ARG A 413 -16.18 10.20 18.79
N LEU A 414 -16.02 9.25 17.86
CA LEU A 414 -15.71 9.56 16.46
C LEU A 414 -16.79 10.42 15.80
N ARG A 415 -18.07 10.07 16.00
CA ARG A 415 -19.20 10.88 15.50
C ARG A 415 -19.26 12.26 16.14
N HIS A 416 -19.02 12.34 17.45
CA HIS A 416 -18.99 13.61 18.17
C HIS A 416 -17.85 14.51 17.67
N ALA A 417 -16.63 13.98 17.58
CA ALA A 417 -15.47 14.71 17.07
C ALA A 417 -15.69 15.17 15.62
N ALA A 418 -16.31 14.35 14.77
CA ALA A 418 -16.65 14.75 13.40
C ALA A 418 -17.66 15.90 13.37
N TYR A 419 -18.66 15.87 14.26
CA TYR A 419 -19.61 16.97 14.41
C TYR A 419 -18.95 18.25 14.93
N GLU A 420 -18.01 18.16 15.88
CA GLU A 420 -17.23 19.33 16.32
C GLU A 420 -16.40 19.94 15.18
N GLN A 421 -15.79 19.10 14.33
CA GLN A 421 -15.09 19.60 13.13
C GLN A 421 -16.06 20.23 12.12
N PHE A 422 -17.29 19.72 12.04
CA PHE A 422 -18.37 20.34 11.27
C PHE A 422 -18.76 21.72 11.80
N ASP A 423 -19.00 21.87 13.10
CA ASP A 423 -19.28 23.17 13.74
C ASP A 423 -18.13 24.18 13.52
N LEU A 424 -16.89 23.69 13.36
CA LEU A 424 -15.72 24.51 13.04
C LEU A 424 -15.56 24.83 11.54
N GLY A 425 -16.44 24.35 10.66
CA GLY A 425 -16.40 24.66 9.23
C GLY A 425 -15.34 23.89 8.43
N TRP A 426 -15.09 22.62 8.75
CA TRP A 426 -14.20 21.75 7.94
C TRP A 426 -14.61 21.66 6.45
N THR A 427 -15.90 21.86 6.14
CA THR A 427 -16.44 21.80 4.78
C THR A 427 -15.92 22.93 3.90
N ASP A 428 -15.60 24.08 4.50
CA ASP A 428 -15.07 25.25 3.80
C ASP A 428 -13.52 25.26 3.79
N ARG A 429 -12.90 24.37 4.58
CA ARG A 429 -11.45 24.27 4.78
C ARG A 429 -10.93 22.90 4.35
N ALA A 430 -11.21 22.57 3.10
CA ALA A 430 -10.91 21.27 2.51
C ALA A 430 -9.43 20.85 2.63
N ASN A 431 -8.50 21.80 2.47
CA ASN A 431 -7.06 21.50 2.56
C ASN A 431 -6.66 21.18 3.99
N ASP A 432 -7.16 21.90 4.99
CA ASP A 432 -6.91 21.61 6.41
C ASP A 432 -7.52 20.26 6.80
N ALA A 433 -8.73 19.99 6.32
CA ALA A 433 -9.51 18.81 6.67
C ALA A 433 -9.00 17.51 6.01
N LEU A 434 -8.62 17.58 4.72
CA LEU A 434 -8.25 16.42 3.91
C LEU A 434 -6.76 16.37 3.57
N GLY A 435 -6.00 17.44 3.80
CA GLY A 435 -4.55 17.50 3.57
C GLY A 435 -3.73 16.81 4.66
N GLY A 436 -4.35 16.42 5.78
CA GLY A 436 -3.67 15.70 6.86
C GLY A 436 -2.84 16.60 7.78
N GLU A 437 -2.99 17.92 7.69
CA GLU A 437 -2.28 18.90 8.54
C GLU A 437 -2.96 19.11 9.91
N GLY A 438 -4.18 18.59 10.09
CA GLY A 438 -4.91 18.64 11.35
C GLY A 438 -4.43 17.63 12.40
N LYS A 439 -4.97 17.73 13.63
CA LYS A 439 -4.73 16.73 14.69
C LYS A 439 -5.16 15.33 14.21
N PRO A 440 -4.41 14.26 14.51
CA PRO A 440 -4.74 12.91 14.04
C PRO A 440 -6.17 12.44 14.37
N GLU A 441 -6.67 12.79 15.55
CA GLU A 441 -8.05 12.49 15.97
C GLU A 441 -9.09 13.19 15.09
N SER A 442 -8.88 14.47 14.78
CA SER A 442 -9.75 15.25 13.89
C SER A 442 -9.74 14.65 12.49
N VAL A 443 -8.56 14.37 11.93
CA VAL A 443 -8.41 13.75 10.61
C VAL A 443 -9.10 12.39 10.53
N ARG A 444 -8.97 11.56 11.58
CA ARG A 444 -9.68 10.27 11.68
C ARG A 444 -11.19 10.46 11.73
N ALA A 445 -11.70 11.37 12.54
CA ALA A 445 -13.13 11.61 12.71
C ALA A 445 -13.77 12.12 11.40
N ILE A 446 -13.11 13.07 10.74
CA ILE A 446 -13.42 13.60 9.41
C ILE A 446 -13.51 12.45 8.39
N GLY A 447 -12.44 11.66 8.29
CA GLY A 447 -12.39 10.54 7.34
C GLY A 447 -13.46 9.49 7.62
N PHE A 448 -13.68 9.17 8.88
CA PHE A 448 -14.74 8.26 9.32
C PHE A 448 -16.12 8.76 8.87
N ALA A 449 -16.42 10.04 9.08
CA ALA A 449 -17.70 10.63 8.71
C ALA A 449 -17.94 10.62 7.20
N ILE A 450 -16.91 10.92 6.41
CA ILE A 450 -16.98 10.84 4.94
C ILE A 450 -17.32 9.43 4.48
N ILE A 451 -16.59 8.42 4.97
CA ILE A 451 -16.82 7.03 4.58
C ILE A 451 -18.18 6.54 5.06
N GLU A 452 -18.60 6.90 6.28
CA GLU A 452 -19.92 6.54 6.80
C GLU A 452 -21.05 7.20 5.99
N ALA A 453 -20.89 8.47 5.59
CA ALA A 453 -21.84 9.18 4.73
C ALA A 453 -21.98 8.46 3.38
N LEU A 454 -20.86 8.18 2.72
CA LEU A 454 -20.83 7.52 1.41
C LEU A 454 -21.44 6.11 1.47
N ALA A 455 -21.15 5.36 2.53
CA ALA A 455 -21.65 4.00 2.72
C ALA A 455 -23.15 3.93 3.03
N THR A 456 -23.71 4.98 3.63
CA THR A 456 -25.10 5.00 4.11
C THR A 456 -26.06 5.60 3.09
N ALA A 457 -25.61 6.61 2.35
CA ALA A 457 -26.42 7.32 1.38
C ALA A 457 -26.77 6.44 0.15
N PRO A 458 -28.06 6.25 -0.20
CA PRO A 458 -28.48 5.40 -1.33
C PRO A 458 -27.82 5.73 -2.66
N GLN A 459 -27.56 7.01 -2.90
CA GLN A 459 -26.97 7.56 -4.12
C GLN A 459 -25.47 7.24 -4.27
N THR A 460 -24.74 7.08 -3.16
CA THR A 460 -23.28 6.88 -3.18
C THR A 460 -22.84 5.49 -2.73
N ARG A 461 -23.67 4.74 -2.01
CA ARG A 461 -23.28 3.44 -1.41
C ARG A 461 -22.76 2.44 -2.43
N ALA A 462 -23.31 2.45 -3.65
CA ALA A 462 -22.92 1.55 -4.72
C ALA A 462 -21.60 1.97 -5.39
N ALA A 463 -21.24 3.25 -5.28
CA ALA A 463 -20.03 3.84 -5.84
C ALA A 463 -18.86 3.86 -4.84
N LEU A 464 -19.10 3.57 -3.56
CA LEU A 464 -18.06 3.57 -2.52
C LEU A 464 -16.83 2.72 -2.87
N PRO A 465 -16.95 1.47 -3.37
CA PRO A 465 -15.78 0.69 -3.77
C PRO A 465 -14.95 1.39 -4.86
N GLN A 466 -15.61 1.92 -5.89
CA GLN A 466 -14.96 2.64 -7.00
C GLN A 466 -14.31 3.94 -6.51
N PHE A 467 -14.94 4.63 -5.57
CA PHE A 467 -14.41 5.86 -4.98
C PHE A 467 -13.12 5.59 -4.21
N VAL A 468 -13.14 4.59 -3.32
CA VAL A 468 -11.96 4.17 -2.55
C VAL A 468 -10.85 3.74 -3.51
N LYS A 469 -11.14 2.83 -4.44
CA LYS A 469 -10.16 2.32 -5.43
C LYS A 469 -9.59 3.42 -6.32
N GLY A 470 -10.41 4.36 -6.78
CA GLY A 470 -9.97 5.50 -7.57
C GLY A 470 -8.94 6.37 -6.83
N LEU A 471 -9.18 6.62 -5.53
CA LEU A 471 -8.24 7.35 -4.69
C LEU A 471 -6.96 6.55 -4.41
N LEU A 472 -7.02 5.23 -4.31
CA LEU A 472 -5.81 4.41 -4.14
C LEU A 472 -4.97 4.37 -5.41
N ALA A 473 -5.62 4.29 -6.58
CA ALA A 473 -4.95 4.37 -7.87
C ALA A 473 -4.30 5.75 -8.11
N ASN A 474 -4.93 6.84 -7.62
CA ASN A 474 -4.45 8.20 -7.79
C ASN A 474 -4.58 9.06 -6.51
N PRO A 475 -3.72 8.86 -5.49
CA PRO A 475 -3.87 9.49 -4.16
C PRO A 475 -3.93 11.01 -4.14
N ALA A 476 -3.30 11.67 -5.13
CA ALA A 476 -3.28 13.13 -5.23
C ALA A 476 -4.46 13.73 -6.01
N LYS A 477 -5.33 12.90 -6.61
CA LYS A 477 -6.33 13.33 -7.60
C LYS A 477 -7.76 13.18 -7.10
N LEU A 478 -8.04 13.73 -5.90
CA LEU A 478 -9.39 13.68 -5.32
C LEU A 478 -10.46 14.27 -6.25
N ASP A 479 -10.19 15.41 -6.90
CA ASP A 479 -11.18 16.08 -7.75
C ASP A 479 -11.53 15.26 -9.00
N ASP A 480 -10.53 14.62 -9.60
CA ASP A 480 -10.74 13.72 -10.75
C ASP A 480 -11.65 12.55 -10.33
N VAL A 481 -11.35 11.91 -9.19
CA VAL A 481 -12.13 10.78 -8.67
C VAL A 481 -13.55 11.19 -8.32
N LEU A 482 -13.75 12.34 -7.68
CA LEU A 482 -15.10 12.86 -7.36
C LEU A 482 -15.93 13.07 -8.62
N LYS A 483 -15.33 13.67 -9.66
CA LYS A 483 -16.02 13.93 -10.92
C LYS A 483 -16.34 12.64 -11.67
N GLU A 484 -15.40 11.69 -11.73
CA GLU A 484 -15.56 10.44 -12.48
C GLU A 484 -16.49 9.45 -11.78
N VAL A 485 -16.41 9.35 -10.45
CA VAL A 485 -17.13 8.31 -9.69
C VAL A 485 -18.46 8.82 -9.14
N LEU A 486 -18.50 10.05 -8.63
CA LEU A 486 -19.68 10.61 -7.97
C LEU A 486 -20.39 11.67 -8.82
N GLY A 487 -19.76 12.18 -9.88
CA GLY A 487 -20.31 13.24 -10.71
C GLY A 487 -20.41 14.59 -9.99
N THR A 488 -19.62 14.80 -8.94
CA THR A 488 -19.65 16.02 -8.11
C THR A 488 -18.30 16.74 -8.15
N ASP A 489 -18.30 18.04 -7.89
CA ASP A 489 -17.07 18.74 -7.51
C ASP A 489 -16.77 18.60 -6.00
N ARG A 490 -15.62 19.12 -5.57
CA ARG A 490 -15.17 19.06 -4.17
C ARG A 490 -16.09 19.82 -3.22
N ALA A 491 -16.60 20.99 -3.62
CA ALA A 491 -17.44 21.81 -2.76
C ALA A 491 -18.79 21.13 -2.51
N GLN A 492 -19.41 20.60 -3.56
CA GLN A 492 -20.64 19.81 -3.48
C GLN A 492 -20.46 18.56 -2.63
N PHE A 493 -19.35 17.85 -2.83
CA PHE A 493 -19.01 16.65 -2.04
C PHE A 493 -18.90 16.98 -0.55
N LEU A 494 -18.11 18.00 -0.19
CA LEU A 494 -17.92 18.40 1.20
C LEU A 494 -19.21 18.90 1.83
N ALA A 495 -19.98 19.73 1.13
CA ALA A 495 -21.28 20.21 1.60
C ALA A 495 -22.24 19.04 1.88
N GLY A 496 -22.32 18.05 0.97
CA GLY A 496 -23.16 16.86 1.16
C GLY A 496 -22.73 16.00 2.35
N THR A 497 -21.42 15.80 2.56
CA THR A 497 -20.92 15.10 3.75
C THR A 497 -21.15 15.89 5.04
N GLY A 498 -21.08 17.22 4.99
CA GLY A 498 -21.41 18.10 6.11
C GLY A 498 -22.89 18.03 6.49
N GLU A 499 -23.80 18.05 5.51
CA GLU A 499 -25.24 17.89 5.75
C GLU A 499 -25.56 16.53 6.38
N PHE A 500 -24.89 15.46 5.94
CA PHE A 500 -24.97 14.15 6.58
C PHE A 500 -24.54 14.22 8.05
N VAL A 501 -23.39 14.82 8.36
CA VAL A 501 -22.90 14.98 9.75
C VAL A 501 -23.87 15.78 10.59
N ALA A 502 -24.36 16.92 10.08
CA ALA A 502 -25.33 17.76 10.78
C ALA A 502 -26.61 16.98 11.12
N THR A 503 -27.11 16.20 10.16
CA THR A 503 -28.39 15.49 10.30
C THR A 503 -28.27 14.23 11.15
N GLN A 504 -27.22 13.44 10.95
CA GLN A 504 -27.06 12.12 11.59
C GLN A 504 -26.38 12.22 12.95
N TYR A 505 -25.39 13.09 13.11
CA TYR A 505 -24.62 13.18 14.35
C TYR A 505 -25.17 14.27 15.27
N GLY A 506 -25.68 15.38 14.72
CA GLY A 506 -26.24 16.49 15.50
C GLY A 506 -27.45 16.12 16.36
N ARG A 507 -28.20 15.06 15.99
CA ARG A 507 -29.31 14.50 16.79
C ARG A 507 -28.88 13.79 18.07
N SER A 508 -27.58 13.61 18.28
CA SER A 508 -27.01 12.85 19.40
C SER A 508 -26.64 13.73 20.62
N ARG A 509 -26.94 15.04 20.57
CA ARG A 509 -26.77 15.98 21.70
C ARG A 509 -27.89 15.86 22.72
#